data_AF-A0A662CJT8-F1
#
_entry.id   AF-A0A662CJT8-F1
#
_cell.length_a   1.000
_cell.length_b   1.000
_cell.length_c   1.000
_cell.angle_alpha   90.00
_cell.angle_beta   90.00
_cell.angle_gamma   90.00
#
_symmetry.space_group_name_H-M   'P 1'
#
loop_
_entity.id
_entity.type
_entity.pdbx_description
1 polymer ?
#
loop_
_entity_poly.entity_id
_entity_poly.type
_entity_poly.pdbx_seq_one_letter_code
_entity_poly.pdbx_strand_id
1 'polypeptide(L)'
;MNRKKAIRTFLNLLRDLLILILIGNVLSIFTIPKEMWNLETVIRNCIFSVAIGYPAWKGMMWITLVLERRIPWLKSPIKRMIYQVAALGLFFALIIFIAFFVWVNLVEGISFKAIMSDGIRSLKVAFTFMLLSLVLGNAVLFFKNWKKSAIQ
;
A
#
# COMPACT_ATOMS: atom_id res chain seq x y z
N MET A 1 -4.28 -24.01 20.54
CA MET A 1 -4.59 -23.61 19.14
C MET A 1 -4.42 -24.82 18.23
N ASN A 2 -5.45 -25.19 17.44
CA ASN A 2 -5.44 -26.43 16.65
C ASN A 2 -4.27 -26.45 15.64
N ARG A 3 -3.44 -27.50 15.59
CA ARG A 3 -2.18 -27.55 14.80
C ARG A 3 -2.38 -27.20 13.32
N LYS A 4 -3.50 -27.64 12.74
CA LYS A 4 -3.91 -27.30 11.36
C LYS A 4 -4.19 -25.79 11.17
N LYS A 5 -4.73 -25.12 12.19
CA LYS A 5 -4.99 -23.68 12.18
C LYS A 5 -3.68 -22.88 12.26
N ALA A 6 -2.72 -23.34 13.07
CA ALA A 6 -1.40 -22.71 13.18
C ALA A 6 -0.63 -22.76 11.85
N ILE A 7 -0.57 -23.94 11.21
CA ILE A 7 0.09 -24.11 9.91
C ILE A 7 -0.56 -23.23 8.84
N ARG A 8 -1.89 -23.17 8.79
CA ARG A 8 -2.61 -22.31 7.82
C ARG A 8 -2.30 -20.82 8.04
N THR A 9 -2.28 -20.36 9.29
CA THR A 9 -1.93 -18.96 9.59
C THR A 9 -0.49 -18.64 9.16
N PHE A 10 0.45 -19.56 9.45
CA PHE A 10 1.84 -19.41 9.05
C PHE A 10 2.00 -19.33 7.53
N LEU A 11 1.37 -20.23 6.78
CA LEU A 11 1.41 -20.22 5.31
C LEU A 11 0.81 -18.95 4.71
N ASN A 12 -0.29 -18.44 5.29
CA ASN A 12 -0.87 -17.18 4.85
C ASN A 12 0.09 -16.01 5.07
N LEU A 13 0.75 -15.96 6.23
CA LEU A 13 1.71 -14.91 6.56
C LEU A 13 2.94 -14.98 5.64
N LEU A 14 3.46 -16.18 5.40
CA LEU A 14 4.57 -16.40 4.46
C LEU A 14 4.22 -15.95 3.04
N ARG A 15 3.02 -16.32 2.55
CA ARG A 15 2.51 -15.88 1.26
C ARG A 15 2.43 -14.35 1.18
N ASP A 16 1.86 -13.70 2.20
CA ASP A 16 1.71 -12.25 2.23
C ASP A 16 3.08 -11.55 2.21
N LEU A 17 4.07 -12.08 2.96
CA LEU A 17 5.45 -11.57 2.93
C LEU A 17 6.10 -11.73 1.56
N LEU A 18 5.97 -12.90 0.92
CA LEU A 18 6.55 -13.15 -0.40
C LEU A 18 5.94 -12.24 -1.47
N ILE A 19 4.63 -11.97 -1.41
CA ILE A 19 3.96 -11.02 -2.31
C ILE A 19 4.54 -9.61 -2.13
N LEU A 20 4.72 -9.16 -0.89
CA LEU A 20 5.28 -7.83 -0.60
C LEU A 20 6.72 -7.70 -1.09
N ILE A 21 7.54 -8.73 -0.88
CA ILE A 21 8.91 -8.80 -1.38
C ILE A 21 8.93 -8.74 -2.91
N LEU A 22 8.06 -9.49 -3.57
CA LEU A 22 7.99 -9.52 -5.03
C LEU A 22 7.62 -8.14 -5.59
N ILE A 23 6.55 -7.52 -5.06
CA ILE A 23 6.11 -6.17 -5.47
C ILE A 23 7.23 -5.16 -5.25
N GLY A 24 7.87 -5.19 -4.09
CA GLY A 24 8.98 -4.33 -3.74
C GLY A 24 10.16 -4.41 -4.71
N ASN A 25 10.56 -5.63 -5.06
CA ASN A 25 11.65 -5.85 -6.01
C ASN A 25 11.27 -5.45 -7.44
N VAL A 26 10.04 -5.73 -7.88
CA VAL A 26 9.55 -5.27 -9.18
C VAL A 26 9.58 -3.73 -9.25
N LEU A 27 9.12 -3.04 -8.21
CA LEU A 27 9.20 -1.57 -8.17
C LEU A 27 10.64 -1.07 -8.19
N SER A 28 11.56 -1.74 -7.48
CA SER A 28 12.97 -1.35 -7.46
C SER A 28 13.64 -1.40 -8.84
N ILE A 29 13.18 -2.26 -9.75
CA ILE A 29 13.69 -2.34 -11.13
C ILE A 29 13.45 -1.03 -11.89
N PHE A 30 12.36 -0.33 -11.56
CA PHE A 30 11.99 0.92 -12.21
C PHE A 30 12.49 2.16 -11.47
N THR A 31 12.89 2.04 -10.20
CA THR A 31 13.26 3.19 -9.35
C THR A 31 14.76 3.27 -9.05
N ILE A 32 15.47 2.13 -8.99
CA ILE A 32 16.89 2.06 -8.66
C ILE A 32 17.71 1.89 -9.95
N PRO A 33 18.61 2.84 -10.29
CA PRO A 33 19.56 2.71 -11.39
C PRO A 33 20.30 1.36 -11.36
N LYS A 34 20.46 0.72 -12.53
CA LYS A 34 21.06 -0.62 -12.65
C LYS A 34 22.45 -0.73 -12.02
N GLU A 35 23.20 0.37 -11.98
CA GLU A 35 24.54 0.46 -11.40
C GLU A 35 24.56 0.27 -9.87
N MET A 36 23.44 0.52 -9.18
CA MET A 36 23.30 0.36 -7.73
C MET A 36 22.72 -1.00 -7.31
N TRP A 37 22.56 -1.93 -8.26
CA TRP A 37 22.07 -3.28 -7.98
C TRP A 37 23.19 -4.15 -7.42
N ASN A 38 23.17 -4.34 -6.10
CA ASN A 38 23.96 -5.35 -5.40
C ASN A 38 23.05 -6.19 -4.48
N LEU A 39 23.58 -7.30 -3.96
CA LEU A 39 22.83 -8.19 -3.08
C LEU A 39 22.33 -7.46 -1.81
N GLU A 40 23.13 -6.51 -1.31
CA GLU A 40 22.77 -5.72 -0.13
C GLU A 40 21.55 -4.82 -0.39
N THR A 41 21.50 -4.13 -1.53
CA THR A 41 20.38 -3.30 -1.98
C THR A 41 19.13 -4.14 -2.13
N VAL A 42 19.23 -5.35 -2.68
CA VAL A 42 18.09 -6.27 -2.81
C VAL A 42 17.55 -6.69 -1.43
N ILE A 43 18.43 -7.09 -0.51
CA ILE A 43 18.02 -7.50 0.85
C ILE A 43 17.42 -6.31 1.62
N ARG A 44 18.05 -5.13 1.56
CA ARG A 44 17.50 -3.89 2.15
C ARG A 44 16.12 -3.62 1.55
N ASN A 45 15.96 -3.70 0.24
CA ASN A 45 14.68 -3.50 -0.42
C ASN A 45 13.61 -4.51 0.03
N CYS A 46 13.95 -5.79 0.22
CA CYS A 46 13.04 -6.79 0.78
C CYS A 46 12.53 -6.39 2.17
N ILE A 47 13.44 -5.98 3.06
CA ILE A 47 13.10 -5.55 4.42
C ILE A 47 12.21 -4.31 4.37
N PHE A 48 12.58 -3.29 3.59
CA PHE A 48 11.79 -2.07 3.42
C PHE A 48 10.39 -2.35 2.86
N SER A 49 10.29 -3.26 1.89
CA SER A 49 9.02 -3.61 1.24
C SER A 49 8.07 -4.31 2.21
N VAL A 50 8.57 -5.17 3.08
CA VAL A 50 7.77 -5.79 4.14
C VAL A 50 7.41 -4.76 5.21
N ALA A 51 8.38 -3.98 5.68
CA ALA A 51 8.21 -3.02 6.77
C ALA A 51 7.20 -1.92 6.45
N ILE A 52 7.17 -1.44 5.20
CA ILE A 52 6.21 -0.42 4.75
C ILE A 52 4.95 -1.07 4.19
N GLY A 53 5.10 -2.11 3.37
CA GLY A 53 4.00 -2.72 2.63
C GLY A 53 2.99 -3.45 3.53
N TYR A 54 3.45 -4.10 4.61
CA TYR A 54 2.54 -4.83 5.49
C TYR A 54 1.63 -3.88 6.31
N PRO A 55 2.15 -2.84 6.99
CA PRO A 55 1.31 -1.82 7.62
C PRO A 55 0.40 -1.10 6.63
N ALA A 56 0.91 -0.76 5.44
CA ALA A 56 0.12 -0.11 4.40
C ALA A 56 -1.09 -0.97 3.98
N TRP A 57 -0.87 -2.26 3.71
CA TRP A 57 -1.95 -3.18 3.37
C TRP A 57 -2.97 -3.27 4.52
N LYS A 58 -2.52 -3.62 5.73
CA LYS A 58 -3.44 -3.82 6.86
C LYS A 58 -4.21 -2.55 7.20
N GLY A 59 -3.57 -1.39 7.17
CA GLY A 59 -4.22 -0.10 7.39
C GLY A 59 -5.23 0.25 6.30
N MET A 60 -4.90 0.03 5.02
CA MET A 60 -5.85 0.23 3.91
C MET A 60 -7.10 -0.66 4.07
N MET A 61 -6.92 -1.95 4.39
CA MET A 61 -8.03 -2.86 4.68
C MET A 61 -8.89 -2.35 5.83
N TRP A 62 -8.24 -1.91 6.92
CA TRP A 62 -8.94 -1.42 8.09
C TRP A 62 -9.74 -0.14 7.78
N ILE A 63 -9.14 0.84 7.11
CA ILE A 63 -9.80 2.08 6.67
C ILE A 63 -11.01 1.75 5.80
N THR A 64 -10.85 0.84 4.85
CA THR A 64 -11.94 0.41 3.95
C THR A 64 -13.07 -0.24 4.72
N LEU A 65 -12.78 -1.10 5.70
CA LEU A 65 -13.79 -1.74 6.55
C LEU A 65 -14.52 -0.73 7.44
N VAL A 66 -13.80 0.21 8.03
CA VAL A 66 -14.38 1.27 8.86
C VAL A 66 -15.32 2.14 8.03
N LEU A 67 -14.87 2.54 6.84
CA LEU A 67 -15.70 3.31 5.94
C LEU A 67 -16.93 2.50 5.49
N GLU A 68 -16.84 1.18 5.28
CA GLU A 68 -17.99 0.37 4.86
C GLU A 68 -19.07 0.30 5.92
N ARG A 69 -18.66 0.27 7.18
CA ARG A 69 -19.59 0.30 8.32
C ARG A 69 -20.24 1.68 8.50
N ARG A 70 -19.50 2.77 8.24
CA ARG A 70 -19.96 4.14 8.49
C ARG A 70 -20.72 4.74 7.31
N ILE A 71 -20.24 4.50 6.10
CA ILE A 71 -20.74 5.05 4.83
C ILE A 71 -20.82 3.88 3.82
N PRO A 72 -21.90 3.09 3.87
CA PRO A 72 -22.09 1.96 2.98
C PRO A 72 -22.11 2.42 1.51
N TRP A 73 -21.42 1.69 0.64
CA TRP A 73 -21.29 2.06 -0.76
C TRP A 73 -22.65 2.21 -1.46
N LEU A 74 -23.58 1.29 -1.18
CA LEU A 74 -24.92 1.26 -1.79
C LEU A 74 -25.80 2.47 -1.45
N LYS A 75 -25.56 3.11 -0.30
CA LYS A 75 -26.36 4.28 0.12
C LYS A 75 -25.82 5.59 -0.44
N SER A 76 -24.50 5.72 -0.57
CA SER A 76 -23.86 6.96 -0.97
C SER A 76 -22.47 6.72 -1.60
N PRO A 77 -22.41 6.28 -2.86
CA PRO A 77 -21.16 5.85 -3.50
C PRO A 77 -20.17 7.02 -3.70
N ILE A 78 -20.67 8.19 -4.11
CA ILE A 78 -19.81 9.37 -4.35
C ILE A 78 -19.18 9.87 -3.04
N LYS A 79 -20.01 10.05 -1.98
CA LYS A 79 -19.50 10.46 -0.67
C LYS A 79 -18.46 9.47 -0.18
N ARG A 80 -18.74 8.18 -0.29
CA ARG A 80 -17.81 7.13 0.09
C ARG A 80 -16.48 7.23 -0.68
N MET A 81 -16.52 7.43 -1.99
CA MET A 81 -15.32 7.57 -2.80
C MET A 81 -14.45 8.75 -2.34
N ILE A 82 -15.06 9.91 -2.05
CA ILE A 82 -14.35 11.10 -1.55
C ILE A 82 -13.67 10.81 -0.20
N TYR A 83 -14.41 10.28 0.78
CA TYR A 83 -13.86 9.96 2.10
C TYR A 83 -12.77 8.89 2.03
N GLN A 84 -12.90 7.91 1.12
CA GLN A 84 -11.91 6.86 0.94
C GLN A 84 -10.61 7.41 0.34
N VAL A 85 -10.70 8.27 -0.68
CA VAL A 85 -9.51 8.92 -1.25
C VAL A 85 -8.83 9.81 -0.21
N ALA A 86 -9.59 10.60 0.54
CA ALA A 86 -9.03 11.47 1.59
C ALA A 86 -8.37 10.66 2.72
N ALA A 87 -9.04 9.64 3.25
CA ALA A 87 -8.52 8.82 4.34
C ALA A 87 -7.29 8.01 3.94
N LEU A 88 -7.32 7.37 2.77
CA LEU A 88 -6.16 6.63 2.26
C LEU A 88 -5.02 7.58 1.92
N GLY A 89 -5.30 8.73 1.29
CA GLY A 89 -4.29 9.74 0.99
C GLY A 89 -3.55 10.23 2.22
N LEU A 90 -4.28 10.59 3.29
CA LEU A 90 -3.68 10.99 4.57
C LEU A 90 -2.88 9.85 5.21
N PHE A 91 -3.41 8.63 5.17
CA PHE A 91 -2.75 7.45 5.73
C PHE A 91 -1.43 7.13 5.04
N PHE A 92 -1.41 7.13 3.70
CA PHE A 92 -0.18 6.91 2.94
C PHE A 92 0.81 8.06 3.10
N ALA A 93 0.34 9.32 3.17
CA ALA A 93 1.20 10.46 3.46
C ALA A 93 1.90 10.31 4.82
N LEU A 94 1.17 9.86 5.86
CA LEU A 94 1.71 9.58 7.19
C LEU A 94 2.75 8.45 7.16
N ILE A 95 2.44 7.32 6.51
CA ILE A 95 3.39 6.19 6.39
C ILE A 95 4.68 6.63 5.70
N ILE A 96 4.55 7.35 4.59
CA ILE A 96 5.68 7.83 3.81
C ILE A 96 6.51 8.80 4.66
N PHE A 97 5.86 9.74 5.36
CA PHE A 97 6.54 10.66 6.27
C PHE A 97 7.33 9.92 7.36
N ILE A 98 6.73 8.92 8.02
CA ILE A 98 7.41 8.11 9.05
C ILE A 98 8.58 7.33 8.45
N ALA A 99 8.38 6.68 7.30
CA ALA A 99 9.42 5.92 6.63
C ALA A 99 10.63 6.81 6.26
N PHE A 100 10.37 8.01 5.76
CA PHE A 100 11.41 9.01 5.49
C PHE A 100 12.07 9.50 6.77
N PHE A 101 11.31 9.83 7.81
CA PHE A 101 11.89 10.29 9.08
C PHE A 101 12.84 9.24 9.67
N VAL A 102 12.45 7.97 9.67
CA VAL A 102 13.29 6.86 10.11
C VAL A 102 14.54 6.73 9.23
N TRP A 103 14.40 6.82 7.91
CA TRP A 103 15.54 6.76 6.98
C TRP A 103 16.58 7.85 7.26
N VAL A 104 16.14 9.08 7.51
CA VAL A 104 17.02 10.24 7.78
C VAL A 104 17.78 10.10 9.09
N ASN A 105 17.13 9.59 10.13
CA ASN A 105 17.80 9.33 11.41
C ASN A 105 18.81 8.18 11.32
N LEU A 106 18.65 7.27 10.37
CA LEU A 106 19.55 6.13 10.16
C LEU A 106 20.72 6.44 9.20
N VAL A 107 20.57 7.42 8.32
CA VAL A 107 21.58 7.83 7.34
C VAL A 107 22.03 9.25 7.65
N GLU A 108 23.10 9.38 8.43
CA GLU A 108 23.70 10.66 8.76
C GLU A 108 24.10 11.43 7.49
N GLY A 109 23.70 12.70 7.39
CA GLY A 109 24.22 13.64 6.38
C GLY A 109 23.30 14.01 5.21
N ILE A 110 22.05 13.53 5.15
CA ILE A 110 21.12 13.94 4.07
C ILE A 110 20.35 15.20 4.47
N SER A 111 20.43 16.26 3.66
CA SER A 111 19.69 17.51 3.91
C SER A 111 18.19 17.36 3.66
N PHE A 112 17.35 17.95 4.53
CA PHE A 112 15.88 17.92 4.45
C PHE A 112 15.33 18.33 3.07
N LYS A 113 16.05 19.20 2.35
CA LYS A 113 15.66 19.71 1.02
C LYS A 113 15.79 18.65 -0.07
N ALA A 114 16.84 17.84 -0.05
CA ALA A 114 17.02 16.70 -0.97
C ALA A 114 15.99 15.59 -0.69
N ILE A 115 15.65 15.42 0.59
CA ILE A 115 14.65 14.43 1.03
C ILE A 115 13.24 14.83 0.59
N MET A 116 12.90 16.12 0.65
CA MET A 116 11.58 16.59 0.21
C MET A 116 11.37 16.35 -1.29
N SER A 117 12.39 16.54 -2.14
CA SER A 117 12.27 16.28 -3.58
C SER A 117 12.04 14.80 -3.89
N ASP A 118 12.77 13.90 -3.24
CA ASP A 118 12.64 12.46 -3.45
C ASP A 118 11.36 11.89 -2.81
N GLY A 119 10.97 12.43 -1.66
CA GLY A 119 9.73 12.10 -0.99
C GLY A 119 8.49 12.50 -1.78
N ILE A 120 8.48 13.71 -2.36
CA ILE A 120 7.39 14.17 -3.22
C ILE A 120 7.30 13.29 -4.48
N ARG A 121 8.42 12.91 -5.08
CA ARG A 121 8.43 12.01 -6.25
C ARG A 121 7.83 10.64 -5.91
N SER A 122 8.24 10.08 -4.78
CA SER A 122 7.74 8.78 -4.29
C SER A 122 6.25 8.86 -3.92
N LEU A 123 5.82 9.95 -3.29
CA LEU A 123 4.42 10.21 -2.96
C LEU A 123 3.55 10.33 -4.22
N LYS A 124 4.02 11.02 -5.27
CA LYS A 124 3.32 11.12 -6.55
C LYS A 124 3.08 9.74 -7.17
N VAL A 125 4.12 8.90 -7.20
CA VAL A 125 4.02 7.53 -7.74
C VAL A 125 3.03 6.70 -6.91
N ALA A 126 3.19 6.69 -5.59
CA ALA A 126 2.32 5.96 -4.67
C ALA A 126 0.86 6.41 -4.78
N PHE A 127 0.62 7.72 -4.82
CA PHE A 127 -0.72 8.29 -4.96
C PHE A 127 -1.35 7.92 -6.31
N THR A 128 -0.57 7.92 -7.40
CA THR A 128 -1.06 7.52 -8.73
C THR A 128 -1.50 6.05 -8.75
N PHE A 129 -0.68 5.14 -8.22
CA PHE A 129 -1.04 3.72 -8.10
C PHE A 129 -2.23 3.49 -7.16
N MET A 130 -2.30 4.23 -6.06
CA MET A 130 -3.45 4.18 -5.14
C MET A 130 -4.73 4.62 -5.86
N LEU A 131 -4.69 5.74 -6.60
CA LEU A 131 -5.86 6.27 -7.28
C LEU A 131 -6.32 5.36 -8.41
N LEU A 132 -5.38 4.82 -9.21
CA LEU A 132 -5.66 3.81 -10.23
C LEU A 132 -6.29 2.54 -9.62
N SER A 133 -5.71 2.00 -8.56
CA SER A 133 -6.24 0.79 -7.91
C SER A 133 -7.61 1.01 -7.30
N LEU A 134 -7.89 2.20 -6.76
CA LEU A 134 -9.19 2.57 -6.21
C LEU A 134 -10.25 2.72 -7.31
N VAL A 135 -9.92 3.37 -8.43
CA VAL A 135 -10.83 3.51 -9.58
C VAL A 135 -11.15 2.14 -10.18
N LEU A 136 -10.12 1.33 -10.45
CA LEU A 136 -10.29 -0.02 -10.98
C LEU A 136 -11.09 -0.91 -10.01
N GLY A 137 -10.75 -0.87 -8.73
CA GLY A 137 -11.43 -1.62 -7.68
C GLY A 137 -12.92 -1.26 -7.60
N ASN A 138 -13.24 0.04 -7.59
CA ASN A 138 -14.62 0.51 -7.55
C ASN A 138 -15.38 0.23 -8.84
N ALA A 139 -14.75 0.32 -10.02
CA ALA A 139 -15.35 -0.03 -11.29
C ALA A 139 -15.74 -1.51 -11.34
N VAL A 140 -14.84 -2.41 -10.93
CA VAL A 140 -15.12 -3.85 -10.85
C VAL A 140 -16.28 -4.12 -9.88
N LEU A 141 -16.30 -3.45 -8.73
CA LEU A 141 -17.36 -3.61 -7.72
C LEU A 141 -18.71 -3.10 -8.24
N PHE A 142 -18.71 -1.99 -8.97
CA PHE A 142 -19.88 -1.45 -9.66
C PHE A 142 -20.45 -2.46 -10.67
N PHE A 143 -19.64 -2.98 -11.59
CA PHE A 143 -20.10 -3.97 -12.58
C PHE A 143 -20.60 -5.26 -11.93
N LYS A 144 -19.94 -5.71 -10.86
CA LYS A 144 -20.36 -6.90 -10.11
C LYS A 144 -21.71 -6.71 -9.44
N ASN A 145 -21.96 -5.52 -8.86
CA ASN A 145 -23.24 -5.22 -8.22
C ASN A 145 -24.34 -4.97 -9.26
N TRP A 146 -24.04 -4.26 -10.35
CA TRP A 146 -24.98 -4.06 -11.46
C TRP A 146 -25.46 -5.39 -12.04
N LYS A 147 -24.55 -6.32 -12.34
CA LYS A 147 -24.91 -7.66 -12.81
C LYS A 147 -25.81 -8.41 -11.82
N LYS A 148 -25.55 -8.30 -10.52
CA LYS A 148 -26.39 -8.92 -9.49
C LYS A 148 -27.79 -8.32 -9.43
N SER A 149 -27.90 -7.00 -9.57
CA SER A 149 -29.19 -6.30 -9.58
C SER A 149 -29.98 -6.49 -10.87
N ALA A 150 -29.32 -6.78 -12.00
CA ALA A 150 -29.98 -7.00 -13.29
C ALA A 150 -30.50 -8.45 -13.48
N ILE A 151 -30.08 -9.40 -12.64
CA ILE A 151 -30.51 -10.81 -12.68
C ILE A 151 -31.62 -11.08 -11.64
N GLN A 152 -31.88 -10.14 -10.73
CA GLN A 152 -33.06 -10.12 -9.85
C GLN A 152 -34.21 -9.40 -10.54
#